data_AF-A0A376BKU0-F1
#
_entry.id   AF-A0A376BKU0-F1
#
_cell.length_a   1.000
_cell.length_b   1.000
_cell.length_c   1.000
_cell.angle_alpha   90.00
_cell.angle_beta   90.00
_cell.angle_gamma   90.00
#
_symmetry.space_group_name_H-M   'P 1'
#
loop_
_entity.id
_entity.type
_entity.pdbx_description
1 polymer ?
#
loop_
_entity_poly.entity_id
_entity_poly.type
_entity_poly.pdbx_seq_one_letter_code
_entity_poly.pdbx_strand_id
1 'polypeptide(L)'
;MTSEFHPFKQLLASAQAGDADCYKAVAVCYSTAYGVAADEEQALYWYKKAWKHQHHSEIAIAIAHIYFNQNSTRNAVYWLEKAVDLGNPNAALEYVQHLMTRKKLKSDALLWQLLTKVLASPEIDDLQRNQTLDIIKQLSEL
;
A
#
# COMPACT_ATOMS: atom_id res chain seq x y z
N MET A 1 -20.48 5.53 20.11
CA MET A 1 -19.69 4.32 19.79
C MET A 1 -18.23 4.68 19.92
N THR A 2 -17.64 4.50 21.10
CA THR A 2 -16.19 4.63 21.28
C THR A 2 -15.57 3.37 20.71
N SER A 3 -14.85 3.49 19.61
CA SER A 3 -13.90 2.46 19.17
C SER A 3 -13.06 2.06 20.38
N GLU A 4 -13.31 0.89 20.96
CA GLU A 4 -12.65 0.46 22.18
C GLU A 4 -11.14 0.48 21.97
N PHE A 5 -10.48 1.36 22.72
CA PHE A 5 -9.04 1.49 22.75
C PHE A 5 -8.47 0.21 23.37
N HIS A 6 -8.00 -0.70 22.53
CA HIS A 6 -7.32 -1.89 22.98
C HIS A 6 -5.83 -1.58 23.13
N PRO A 7 -5.24 -1.69 24.32
CA PRO A 7 -3.79 -1.55 24.49
C PRO A 7 -3.08 -2.56 23.57
N PHE A 8 -1.97 -2.16 22.94
CA PHE A 8 -1.23 -2.99 21.97
C PHE A 8 -1.05 -4.45 22.42
N LYS A 9 -0.77 -4.67 23.71
CA LYS A 9 -0.64 -6.02 24.30
C LYS A 9 -1.89 -6.90 24.13
N GLN A 10 -3.09 -6.33 24.26
CA GLN A 10 -4.35 -7.06 24.10
C GLN A 10 -4.66 -7.35 22.63
N LEU A 11 -4.39 -6.39 21.73
CA LEU A 11 -4.47 -6.62 20.28
C LEU A 11 -3.52 -7.74 19.85
N LEU A 12 -2.28 -7.70 20.34
CA LEU A 12 -1.28 -8.71 20.04
C LEU A 12 -1.68 -10.09 20.57
N ALA A 13 -2.17 -10.18 21.80
CA ALA A 13 -2.65 -11.44 22.37
C ALA A 13 -3.80 -12.04 21.55
N SER A 14 -4.77 -11.21 21.14
CA SER A 14 -5.91 -11.65 20.34
C SER A 14 -5.48 -12.10 18.94
N ALA A 15 -4.59 -11.34 18.30
CA ALA A 15 -3.99 -11.70 17.01
C ALA A 15 -3.15 -12.99 17.08
N GLN A 16 -2.47 -13.23 18.20
CA GLN A 16 -1.74 -14.48 18.46
C GLN A 16 -2.69 -15.66 18.70
N ALA A 17 -3.84 -15.42 19.33
CA ALA A 17 -4.90 -16.40 19.52
C ALA A 17 -5.67 -16.74 18.22
N GLY A 18 -5.39 -16.03 17.13
CA GLY A 18 -5.95 -16.31 15.81
C GLY A 18 -7.05 -15.35 15.37
N ASP A 19 -7.39 -14.33 16.17
CA ASP A 19 -8.34 -13.31 15.78
C ASP A 19 -7.80 -12.47 14.61
N ALA A 20 -8.34 -12.71 13.42
CA ALA A 20 -7.90 -12.09 12.18
C ALA A 20 -8.26 -10.60 12.10
N ASP A 21 -9.28 -10.16 12.83
CA ASP A 21 -9.71 -8.75 12.85
C ASP A 21 -8.65 -7.87 13.53
N CYS A 22 -7.89 -8.47 14.46
CA CYS A 22 -6.78 -7.80 15.13
C CYS A 22 -5.51 -7.69 14.27
N TYR A 23 -5.35 -8.46 13.18
CA TYR A 23 -4.09 -8.50 12.42
C TYR A 23 -3.71 -7.14 11.83
N LYS A 24 -4.68 -6.45 11.20
CA LYS A 24 -4.47 -5.11 10.65
C LYS A 24 -4.11 -4.13 11.75
N ALA A 25 -4.81 -4.17 12.89
CA ALA A 25 -4.59 -3.26 14.00
C ALA A 25 -3.17 -3.43 14.59
N VAL A 26 -2.72 -4.67 14.80
CA VAL A 26 -1.35 -4.95 15.27
C VAL A 26 -0.30 -4.46 14.28
N ALA A 27 -0.52 -4.68 12.97
CA ALA A 27 0.36 -4.17 11.92
C ALA A 27 0.45 -2.64 11.93
N VAL A 28 -0.68 -1.94 12.12
CA VAL A 28 -0.72 -0.48 12.25
C VAL A 28 0.11 -0.02 13.45
N CYS A 29 -0.02 -0.68 14.61
CA CYS A 29 0.78 -0.37 15.80
C CYS A 29 2.28 -0.43 15.51
N TYR A 30 2.76 -1.50 14.88
CA TYR A 30 4.15 -1.63 14.47
C TYR A 30 4.58 -0.62 13.39
N SER A 31 3.71 -0.23 12.46
CA SER A 31 4.06 0.76 11.44
C SER A 31 4.11 2.20 11.96
N THR A 32 3.36 2.52 13.02
CA THR A 32 3.15 3.89 13.52
C THR A 32 3.79 4.16 14.87
N ALA A 33 4.53 3.20 15.42
CA ALA A 33 5.04 3.22 16.79
C ALA A 33 3.95 3.44 17.86
N TYR A 34 2.74 2.93 17.62
CA TYR A 34 1.62 3.14 18.54
C TYR A 34 1.58 2.05 19.62
N GLY A 35 1.98 2.41 20.85
CA GLY A 35 2.02 1.49 22.00
C GLY A 35 3.12 0.42 21.94
N VAL A 36 3.95 0.45 20.89
CA VAL A 36 5.12 -0.41 20.66
C VAL A 36 6.13 0.39 19.83
N ALA A 37 7.42 0.05 19.88
CA ALA A 37 8.40 0.63 18.96
C ALA A 37 8.05 0.30 17.50
N ALA A 38 8.31 1.23 16.58
CA ALA A 38 8.11 0.97 15.16
C ALA A 38 9.02 -0.16 14.69
N ASP A 39 8.45 -1.07 13.91
CA ASP A 39 9.14 -2.22 13.33
C ASP A 39 8.47 -2.58 12.00
N GLU A 40 9.10 -2.19 10.89
CA GLU A 40 8.57 -2.45 9.55
C GLU A 40 8.50 -3.94 9.21
N GLU A 41 9.38 -4.78 9.76
CA GLU A 41 9.36 -6.22 9.51
C GLU A 41 8.17 -6.88 10.22
N GLN A 42 7.92 -6.50 11.47
CA GLN A 42 6.74 -6.95 12.20
C GLN A 42 5.45 -6.42 11.57
N ALA A 43 5.42 -5.13 11.18
CA ALA A 43 4.29 -4.56 10.47
C ALA A 43 4.00 -5.36 9.18
N LEU A 44 5.02 -5.65 8.38
CA LEU A 44 4.88 -6.41 7.14
C LEU A 44 4.38 -7.84 7.39
N TYR A 45 4.89 -8.51 8.43
CA TYR A 45 4.41 -9.83 8.84
C TYR A 45 2.90 -9.81 9.15
N TRP A 46 2.46 -8.88 9.99
CA TRP A 46 1.06 -8.78 10.41
C TRP A 46 0.15 -8.32 9.27
N TYR A 47 0.59 -7.40 8.42
CA TYR A 47 -0.18 -7.00 7.24
C TYR A 47 -0.34 -8.14 6.24
N LYS A 48 0.71 -8.94 5.99
CA LYS A 48 0.60 -10.13 5.14
C LYS A 48 -0.34 -11.17 5.72
N LYS A 49 -0.35 -11.31 7.05
CA LYS A 49 -1.31 -12.18 7.74
C LYS A 49 -2.73 -11.62 7.57
N ALA A 50 -2.94 -10.32 7.77
CA ALA A 50 -4.21 -9.65 7.52
C ALA A 50 -4.70 -9.87 6.09
N TRP A 51 -3.82 -9.69 5.09
CA TRP A 51 -4.14 -9.89 3.67
C TRP A 51 -4.65 -11.29 3.35
N LYS A 52 -4.17 -12.33 4.03
CA LYS A 52 -4.63 -13.71 3.82
C LYS A 52 -6.07 -13.93 4.27
N HIS A 53 -6.60 -13.07 5.14
CA HIS A 53 -7.96 -13.16 5.66
C HIS A 53 -8.87 -12.06 5.11
N GLN A 54 -8.31 -10.88 4.83
CA GLN A 54 -9.01 -9.68 4.41
C GLN A 54 -8.29 -9.08 3.21
N HIS A 55 -8.90 -9.21 2.03
CA HIS A 55 -8.37 -8.68 0.76
C HIS A 55 -8.77 -7.22 0.56
N HIS A 56 -8.44 -6.35 1.53
CA HIS A 56 -8.74 -4.93 1.45
C HIS A 56 -7.59 -4.16 0.78
N SER A 57 -7.94 -3.20 -0.08
CA SER A 57 -6.96 -2.38 -0.80
C SER A 57 -6.01 -1.65 0.17
N GLU A 58 -6.52 -1.13 1.28
CA GLU A 58 -5.72 -0.49 2.34
C GLU A 58 -4.57 -1.37 2.87
N ILE A 59 -4.79 -2.68 2.98
CA ILE A 59 -3.75 -3.63 3.44
C ILE A 59 -2.68 -3.79 2.35
N ALA A 60 -3.09 -3.91 1.08
CA ALA A 60 -2.14 -3.97 -0.03
C ALA A 60 -1.29 -2.69 -0.13
N ILE A 61 -1.91 -1.52 0.07
CA ILE A 61 -1.23 -0.21 0.08
C ILE A 61 -0.20 -0.15 1.20
N ALA A 62 -0.57 -0.54 2.42
CA ALA A 62 0.35 -0.54 3.55
C ALA A 62 1.56 -1.47 3.32
N ILE A 63 1.32 -2.65 2.73
CA ILE A 63 2.41 -3.57 2.35
C ILE A 63 3.31 -2.94 1.27
N ALA A 64 2.72 -2.30 0.27
CA ALA A 64 3.48 -1.61 -0.78
C ALA A 64 4.38 -0.50 -0.22
N HIS A 65 3.88 0.29 0.73
CA HIS A 65 4.64 1.35 1.40
C HIS A 65 5.84 0.80 2.16
N ILE A 66 5.68 -0.31 2.90
CA ILE A 66 6.80 -0.93 3.60
C ILE A 66 7.87 -1.41 2.59
N TYR A 67 7.45 -2.08 1.52
CA TYR A 67 8.39 -2.51 0.47
C TYR A 67 9.09 -1.35 -0.22
N PHE A 68 8.37 -0.24 -0.40
CA PHE A 68 8.94 0.97 -0.95
C PHE A 68 10.04 1.56 -0.04
N ASN A 69 9.80 1.63 1.27
CA ASN A 69 10.79 2.07 2.25
C ASN A 69 12.04 1.17 2.27
N GLN A 70 11.83 -0.13 2.09
CA GLN A 70 12.89 -1.13 1.95
C GLN A 70 13.61 -1.10 0.58
N ASN A 71 13.34 -0.10 -0.27
CA ASN A 71 13.87 0.04 -1.64
C ASN A 71 13.55 -1.17 -2.56
N SER A 72 12.50 -1.94 -2.24
CA SER A 72 12.05 -3.09 -3.01
C SER A 72 10.96 -2.68 -4.02
N THR A 73 11.35 -1.90 -5.04
CA THR A 73 10.44 -1.36 -6.09
C THR A 73 9.54 -2.44 -6.69
N ARG A 74 10.10 -3.59 -7.07
CA ARG A 74 9.32 -4.68 -7.68
C ARG A 74 8.21 -5.19 -6.78
N ASN A 75 8.48 -5.37 -5.49
CA ASN A 75 7.48 -5.83 -4.54
C ASN A 75 6.44 -4.73 -4.29
N ALA A 76 6.86 -3.47 -4.17
CA ALA A 76 5.95 -2.34 -4.02
C ALA A 76 4.95 -2.28 -5.20
N VAL A 77 5.44 -2.35 -6.44
CA VAL A 77 4.58 -2.36 -7.64
C VAL A 77 3.62 -3.53 -7.62
N TYR A 78 4.08 -4.75 -7.31
CA TYR A 78 3.21 -5.93 -7.21
C TYR A 78 2.04 -5.72 -6.23
N TRP A 79 2.29 -5.14 -5.06
CA TRP A 79 1.24 -4.89 -4.08
C TRP A 79 0.32 -3.73 -4.47
N LEU A 80 0.84 -2.71 -5.15
CA LEU A 80 0.03 -1.63 -5.72
C LEU A 80 -0.89 -2.15 -6.82
N GLU A 81 -0.41 -3.04 -7.69
CA GLU A 81 -1.26 -3.69 -8.69
C GLU A 81 -2.44 -4.42 -8.05
N LYS A 82 -2.25 -5.03 -6.87
CA LYS A 82 -3.33 -5.64 -6.09
C LYS A 82 -4.29 -4.60 -5.50
N ALA A 83 -3.80 -3.44 -5.08
CA ALA A 83 -4.68 -2.35 -4.65
C ALA A 83 -5.53 -1.81 -5.80
N VAL A 84 -4.96 -1.69 -7.00
CA VAL A 84 -5.69 -1.31 -8.22
C VAL A 84 -6.72 -2.37 -8.60
N ASP A 85 -6.38 -3.66 -8.54
CA ASP A 85 -7.34 -4.77 -8.76
C ASP A 85 -8.54 -4.74 -7.80
N LEU A 86 -8.36 -4.14 -6.63
CA LEU A 86 -9.40 -3.96 -5.61
C LEU A 86 -10.13 -2.61 -5.72
N GLY A 87 -10.01 -1.93 -6.86
CA GLY A 87 -10.71 -0.68 -7.14
C GLY A 87 -10.11 0.55 -6.45
N ASN A 88 -8.83 0.51 -6.06
CA ASN A 88 -8.13 1.65 -5.47
C ASN A 88 -6.96 2.14 -6.35
N PRO A 89 -7.26 2.84 -7.46
CA PRO A 89 -6.24 3.34 -8.38
C PRO A 89 -5.35 4.44 -7.77
N ASN A 90 -5.82 5.14 -6.73
CA ASN A 90 -5.07 6.23 -6.08
C ASN A 90 -3.72 5.77 -5.54
N ALA A 91 -3.66 4.57 -4.99
CA ALA A 91 -2.42 4.00 -4.45
C ALA A 91 -1.28 4.01 -5.46
N ALA A 92 -1.59 3.62 -6.70
CA ALA A 92 -0.63 3.59 -7.79
C ALA A 92 -0.18 5.01 -8.17
N LEU A 93 -1.10 5.98 -8.20
CA LEU A 93 -0.78 7.38 -8.52
C LEU A 93 0.12 8.02 -7.46
N GLU A 94 -0.21 7.83 -6.17
CA GLU A 94 0.61 8.31 -5.05
C GLU A 94 2.03 7.73 -5.12
N TYR A 95 2.16 6.45 -5.44
CA TYR A 95 3.45 5.80 -5.61
C TYR A 95 4.27 6.40 -6.75
N VAL A 96 3.67 6.59 -7.93
CA VAL A 96 4.39 7.17 -9.08
C VAL A 96 4.82 8.60 -8.77
N GLN A 97 3.94 9.42 -8.16
CA GLN A 97 4.29 10.76 -7.70
C GLN A 97 5.47 10.76 -6.71
N HIS A 98 5.47 9.82 -5.75
CA HIS A 98 6.54 9.69 -4.77
C HIS A 98 7.88 9.27 -5.41
N LEU A 99 7.87 8.44 -6.47
CA LEU A 99 9.07 8.09 -7.22
C LEU A 99 9.62 9.25 -8.05
N MET A 100 8.73 10.00 -8.71
CA MET A 100 9.10 11.16 -9.51
C MET A 100 9.77 12.24 -8.64
N THR A 101 9.22 12.53 -7.46
CA THR A 101 9.79 13.52 -6.52
C THR A 101 11.18 13.14 -6.01
N ARG A 102 11.46 11.84 -5.81
CA ARG A 102 12.78 11.37 -5.37
C ARG A 102 13.85 11.35 -6.48
N LYS A 103 13.56 11.84 -7.70
CA LYS A 103 14.46 11.79 -8.88
C LYS A 103 15.05 10.39 -9.13
N LYS A 104 14.38 9.33 -8.68
CA LYS A 104 14.80 7.93 -8.87
C LYS A 104 14.33 7.37 -10.21
N LEU A 105 13.99 8.23 -11.17
CA LEU A 105 13.53 7.86 -12.49
C LEU A 105 14.67 7.21 -13.28
N LYS A 106 14.76 5.90 -13.17
CA LYS A 106 15.09 5.05 -14.31
C LYS A 106 13.77 4.48 -14.80
N SER A 107 13.47 4.81 -16.04
CA SER A 107 12.31 4.38 -16.80
C SER A 107 12.15 2.86 -16.74
N ASP A 108 11.27 2.38 -15.87
CA ASP A 108 10.97 0.96 -15.75
C ASP A 108 9.61 0.64 -16.35
N ALA A 109 9.57 -0.42 -17.15
CA ALA A 109 8.36 -1.00 -17.72
C ALA A 109 7.25 -1.27 -16.66
N LEU A 110 7.65 -1.46 -15.40
CA LEU A 110 6.76 -1.65 -14.26
C LEU A 110 5.85 -0.43 -13.99
N LEU A 111 6.37 0.79 -14.11
CA LEU A 111 5.57 2.01 -13.90
C LEU A 111 4.56 2.20 -15.02
N TRP A 112 4.98 1.95 -16.25
CA TRP A 112 4.09 1.97 -17.42
C TRP A 112 2.99 0.92 -17.31
N GLN A 113 3.32 -0.29 -16.88
CA GLN A 113 2.34 -1.35 -16.63
C GLN A 113 1.32 -0.91 -15.56
N LEU A 114 1.79 -0.33 -14.46
CA LEU A 114 0.93 0.14 -13.38
C LEU A 114 -0.01 1.27 -13.83
N LEU A 115 0.51 2.29 -14.55
CA LEU A 115 -0.30 3.40 -15.06
C LEU A 115 -1.33 2.94 -16.10
N THR A 116 -0.95 2.00 -16.97
CA THR A 116 -1.88 1.39 -17.95
C THR A 116 -3.00 0.65 -17.23
N LYS A 117 -2.67 -0.06 -16.14
CA LYS A 117 -3.65 -0.77 -15.32
C LYS A 117 -4.59 0.18 -14.60
N VAL A 118 -4.08 1.31 -14.10
CA VAL A 118 -4.91 2.39 -13.53
C VAL A 118 -5.91 2.91 -14.56
N LEU A 119 -5.48 3.23 -15.78
CA LEU A 119 -6.38 3.69 -16.85
C LEU A 119 -7.44 2.65 -17.24
N ALA A 120 -7.13 1.37 -17.08
CA ALA A 120 -8.06 0.27 -17.37
C ALA A 120 -9.02 -0.05 -16.21
N SER A 121 -8.82 0.51 -15.01
CA SER A 121 -9.70 0.30 -13.86
C SER A 121 -11.05 0.99 -14.09
N PRO A 122 -12.17 0.29 -13.90
CA PRO A 122 -13.50 0.88 -14.06
C PRO A 122 -13.84 1.91 -12.98
N GLU A 123 -13.14 1.89 -11.84
CA GLU A 123 -13.31 2.82 -10.72
C GLU A 123 -12.60 4.17 -10.93
N ILE A 124 -11.86 4.34 -12.05
CA ILE A 124 -11.11 5.57 -12.30
C ILE A 124 -12.02 6.75 -12.68
N ASP A 125 -11.95 7.82 -11.89
CA ASP A 125 -12.64 9.08 -12.18
C ASP A 125 -11.88 9.93 -13.22
N ASP A 126 -12.52 11.01 -13.70
CA ASP A 126 -11.91 11.88 -14.71
C ASP A 126 -10.66 12.61 -14.20
N LEU A 127 -10.59 12.92 -12.90
CA LEU A 127 -9.44 13.59 -12.31
C LEU A 127 -8.24 12.64 -12.29
N GLN A 128 -8.43 11.43 -11.78
CA GLN A 128 -7.43 10.37 -11.75
C GLN A 128 -6.99 10.01 -13.17
N ARG A 129 -7.91 9.91 -14.12
CA ARG A 129 -7.60 9.65 -15.54
C ARG A 129 -6.71 10.74 -16.12
N ASN A 130 -7.09 12.01 -15.94
CA ASN A 130 -6.30 13.14 -16.43
C ASN A 130 -4.92 13.21 -15.76
N GLN A 131 -4.84 12.98 -14.45
CA GLN A 131 -3.57 12.89 -13.72
C GLN A 131 -2.69 11.76 -14.25
N THR A 132 -3.26 10.59 -14.51
CA THR A 132 -2.54 9.43 -15.06
C THR A 132 -1.96 9.75 -16.44
N LEU A 133 -2.74 10.40 -17.32
CA LEU A 133 -2.30 10.81 -18.64
C LEU A 133 -1.20 11.88 -18.60
N ASP A 134 -1.29 12.84 -17.67
CA ASP A 134 -0.25 13.86 -17.48
C ASP A 134 1.07 13.24 -17.02
N ILE A 135 1.01 12.30 -16.07
CA ILE A 135 2.18 11.53 -15.61
C ILE A 135 2.79 10.74 -16.77
N ILE A 136 1.97 10.06 -17.58
CA ILE A 136 2.43 9.33 -18.76
C ILE A 136 3.16 10.25 -19.74
N LYS A 137 2.60 11.43 -19.99
CA LYS A 137 3.21 12.43 -20.88
C LYS A 137 4.57 12.89 -20.35
N GLN A 138 4.65 13.24 -19.07
CA GLN A 138 5.91 13.63 -18.43
C GLN A 138 6.96 12.51 -18.52
N LEU A 139 6.57 11.24 -18.32
CA LEU A 139 7.46 10.09 -18.46
C LEU A 139 7.97 9.87 -19.89
N SER A 140 7.19 10.27 -20.90
CA SER A 140 7.58 10.15 -22.32
C SER A 140 8.54 11.25 -22.79
N GLU A 141 8.61 12.36 -22.05
CA GLU A 141 9.47 13.52 -22.35
C GLU A 141 10.83 13.47 -21.65
N LEU A 142 11.06 12.49 -20.76
CA LEU A 142 12.31 12.23 -20.02
C LEU A 142 13.26 11.29 -20.78
#